data_AF-A0A8S4BKC1-F1
#
_entry.id   AF-A0A8S4BKC1-F1
#
_cell.length_a   1.000
_cell.length_b   1.000
_cell.length_c   1.000
_cell.angle_alpha   90.00
_cell.angle_beta   90.00
_cell.angle_gamma   90.00
#
_symmetry.space_group_name_H-M   'P 1'
#
loop_
_entity.id
_entity.type
_entity.pdbx_description
1 polymer ?
#
loop_
_entity_poly.entity_id
_entity_poly.type
_entity_poly.pdbx_seq_one_letter_code
_entity_poly.pdbx_strand_id
1 'polypeptide(L)'
;MMEGSGHPQWSGKRSLIGLLLLLMCMTFPASTLQDSDDHKCPIGDYDNDNGICCNKCPAGFKLVEKCHTVGHRSNCTTCPKGQYNDQINASPNCRPCKICKARNHEIEVTKCKRDQNAICRCEDGYYKDYIDTETYQCLKCTKCGPNEKEIQTCTENRGTVCGCKENYERVMGKCEQVSRNNTTPNPKATKGSGSKNENFVNLLAGPITVGLLLVIFIIYMAKKQLTMKSRRRETPLSQLSIVSTDSCQQALIHNNEPSKNSNVTSVAEVHLTEPEPSSLPDCVPLEIKMSEVIYTVLDVVPVPQVKQLVRSLGLKDTEIEQAEMDHRCCKEAHYQMLRVWAEKGSLAAGGGRGGMLHRPLLVELLDKLRQMHLGRAAEELETKYGIH
;
A
#
# COMPACT_ATOMS: atom_id res chain seq x y z
N MET A 1 -40.72 -86.27 -12.93
CA MET A 1 -39.49 -86.75 -12.24
C MET A 1 -38.31 -85.96 -12.80
N MET A 2 -37.45 -85.49 -11.88
CA MET A 2 -36.09 -84.94 -12.06
C MET A 2 -35.90 -83.48 -12.50
N GLU A 3 -35.71 -82.65 -11.46
CA GLU A 3 -34.68 -81.61 -11.18
C GLU A 3 -33.58 -81.18 -12.18
N GLY A 4 -33.22 -79.90 -12.02
CA GLY A 4 -31.87 -79.30 -12.17
C GLY A 4 -31.71 -78.35 -13.37
N SER A 5 -31.06 -77.18 -13.35
CA SER A 5 -30.31 -76.37 -12.37
C SER A 5 -30.08 -74.97 -13.02
N GLY A 6 -29.91 -73.89 -12.24
CA GLY A 6 -29.94 -72.50 -12.72
C GLY A 6 -28.63 -71.86 -13.23
N HIS A 7 -28.79 -70.72 -13.92
CA HIS A 7 -28.07 -69.43 -13.78
C HIS A 7 -28.41 -68.50 -14.98
N PRO A 8 -28.75 -67.21 -14.79
CA PRO A 8 -28.63 -66.21 -15.85
C PRO A 8 -27.38 -65.34 -15.66
N GLN A 9 -26.64 -65.21 -16.76
CA GLN A 9 -25.42 -64.45 -16.96
C GLN A 9 -25.73 -62.96 -17.17
N TRP A 10 -25.11 -62.09 -16.37
CA TRP A 10 -25.19 -60.62 -16.51
C TRP A 10 -24.01 -60.11 -17.33
N SER A 11 -24.21 -59.74 -18.60
CA SER A 11 -23.24 -58.91 -19.33
C SER A 11 -23.84 -58.32 -20.60
N GLY A 12 -23.79 -56.99 -20.76
CA GLY A 12 -24.09 -56.39 -22.06
C GLY A 12 -24.45 -54.91 -22.15
N LYS A 13 -23.98 -54.03 -21.25
CA LYS A 13 -24.21 -52.56 -21.42
C LYS A 13 -23.00 -51.65 -21.16
N ARG A 14 -21.83 -52.18 -20.77
CA ARG A 14 -20.64 -51.36 -20.49
C ARG A 14 -19.73 -51.11 -21.70
N SER A 15 -19.91 -51.86 -22.80
CA SER A 15 -18.98 -51.83 -23.94
C SER A 15 -19.25 -50.72 -24.97
N LEU A 16 -20.46 -50.15 -25.02
CA LEU A 16 -20.84 -49.14 -26.02
C LEU A 16 -20.41 -47.71 -25.65
N ILE A 17 -20.26 -47.42 -24.36
CA ILE A 17 -19.88 -46.09 -23.87
C ILE A 17 -18.37 -45.85 -24.05
N GLY A 18 -17.55 -46.89 -23.88
CA GLY A 18 -16.10 -46.80 -24.09
C GLY A 18 -15.70 -46.57 -25.55
N LEU A 19 -16.45 -47.15 -26.50
CA LEU A 19 -16.18 -46.98 -27.93
C LEU A 19 -16.54 -45.57 -28.42
N LEU A 20 -17.59 -44.96 -27.85
CA LEU A 20 -17.99 -43.59 -28.17
C LEU A 20 -16.99 -42.54 -27.64
N LEU A 21 -16.35 -42.79 -26.49
CA LEU A 21 -15.36 -41.90 -25.89
C LEU A 21 -14.02 -41.92 -26.65
N LEU A 22 -13.62 -43.07 -27.20
CA LEU A 22 -12.41 -43.21 -28.03
C LEU A 22 -12.56 -42.51 -29.39
N LEU A 23 -13.74 -42.53 -29.99
CA LEU A 23 -14.03 -41.83 -31.26
C LEU A 23 -14.02 -40.30 -31.12
N MET A 24 -14.28 -39.76 -29.92
CA MET A 24 -14.21 -38.32 -29.63
C MET A 24 -12.77 -37.81 -29.44
N CYS A 25 -11.76 -38.68 -29.28
CA CYS A 25 -10.36 -38.26 -29.17
C CYS A 25 -9.67 -38.04 -30.54
N MET A 26 -10.24 -38.56 -31.63
CA MET A 26 -9.61 -38.53 -32.97
C MET A 26 -10.16 -37.42 -33.89
N THR A 27 -11.06 -36.57 -33.41
CA THR A 27 -11.72 -35.52 -34.21
C THR A 27 -11.42 -34.09 -33.76
N PHE A 28 -10.54 -33.90 -32.77
CA PHE A 28 -9.94 -32.59 -32.56
C PHE A 28 -8.76 -32.46 -33.52
N PRO A 29 -8.81 -31.58 -34.54
CA PRO A 29 -7.58 -31.21 -35.21
C PRO A 29 -6.65 -30.72 -34.11
N ALA A 30 -5.42 -31.26 -34.08
CA ALA A 30 -4.30 -30.66 -33.38
C ALA A 30 -4.13 -29.27 -33.97
N SER A 31 -4.92 -28.34 -33.44
CA SER A 31 -4.68 -26.93 -33.58
C SER A 31 -3.36 -26.78 -32.87
N THR A 32 -2.29 -26.65 -33.65
CA THR A 32 -1.07 -26.04 -33.17
C THR A 32 -1.51 -24.74 -32.51
N LEU A 33 -1.68 -24.77 -31.19
CA LEU A 33 -1.47 -23.60 -30.37
C LEU A 33 -0.01 -23.29 -30.66
N GLN A 34 0.20 -22.43 -31.66
CA GLN A 34 1.41 -21.65 -31.72
C GLN A 34 1.38 -20.90 -30.40
N ASP A 35 2.15 -21.43 -29.46
CA ASP A 35 2.47 -20.78 -28.22
C ASP A 35 2.85 -19.36 -28.61
N SER A 36 2.01 -18.39 -28.26
CA SER A 36 2.45 -17.01 -28.25
C SER A 36 3.48 -16.98 -27.13
N ASP A 37 4.72 -17.30 -27.49
CA ASP A 37 5.89 -17.17 -26.65
C ASP A 37 5.78 -15.79 -25.99
N ASP A 38 5.61 -15.76 -24.67
CA ASP A 38 5.51 -14.55 -23.88
C ASP A 38 6.85 -13.84 -24.00
N HIS A 39 7.02 -13.03 -25.05
CA HIS A 39 8.29 -12.45 -25.43
C HIS A 39 8.76 -11.49 -24.33
N LYS A 40 9.51 -12.06 -23.40
CA LYS A 40 10.01 -11.36 -22.23
C LYS A 40 11.52 -11.25 -22.34
N CYS A 41 12.00 -10.02 -22.40
CA CYS A 41 13.43 -9.78 -22.56
C CYS A 41 14.25 -10.36 -21.40
N PRO A 42 15.51 -10.76 -21.68
CA PRO A 42 16.42 -11.22 -20.65
C PRO A 42 16.60 -10.20 -19.52
N ILE A 43 16.99 -10.67 -18.34
CA ILE A 43 17.26 -9.82 -17.19
C ILE A 43 18.39 -8.84 -17.54
N GLY A 44 18.12 -7.53 -17.41
CA GLY A 44 19.07 -6.47 -17.75
C GLY A 44 18.70 -5.71 -19.02
N ASP A 45 17.85 -6.28 -19.86
CA ASP A 45 17.38 -5.69 -21.11
C ASP A 45 15.99 -5.06 -20.97
N TYR A 46 15.59 -4.31 -21.99
CA TYR A 46 14.26 -3.75 -22.15
C TYR A 46 13.75 -3.98 -23.57
N ASP A 47 12.44 -4.11 -23.72
CA ASP A 47 11.83 -4.27 -25.04
C ASP A 47 11.68 -2.92 -25.73
N ASN A 48 12.00 -2.87 -27.02
CA ASN A 48 11.75 -1.69 -27.86
C ASN A 48 10.39 -1.79 -28.57
N ASP A 49 10.03 -0.76 -29.33
CA ASP A 49 8.71 -0.69 -29.97
C ASP A 49 8.51 -1.75 -31.07
N ASN A 50 9.60 -2.41 -31.49
CA ASN A 50 9.63 -3.44 -32.53
C ASN A 50 9.75 -4.86 -31.94
N GLY A 51 9.64 -5.03 -30.61
CA GLY A 51 9.80 -6.34 -29.98
C GLY A 51 11.25 -6.81 -29.88
N ILE A 52 12.24 -5.90 -29.97
CA ILE A 52 13.67 -6.22 -29.88
C ILE A 52 14.17 -5.91 -28.47
N CYS A 53 14.82 -6.90 -27.85
CA CYS A 53 15.48 -6.72 -26.57
C CYS A 53 16.77 -5.91 -26.70
N CYS A 54 16.78 -4.76 -26.06
CA CYS A 54 17.86 -3.79 -26.05
C CYS A 54 18.53 -3.71 -24.68
N ASN A 55 19.84 -3.46 -24.68
CA ASN A 55 20.61 -3.21 -23.45
C ASN A 55 20.25 -1.88 -22.81
N LYS A 56 20.14 -1.83 -21.48
CA LYS A 56 19.96 -0.58 -20.72
C LYS A 56 21.25 0.25 -20.68
N CYS A 57 21.08 1.56 -20.54
CA CYS A 57 22.16 2.49 -20.25
C CYS A 57 22.70 2.31 -18.83
N PRO A 58 24.01 2.41 -18.60
CA PRO A 58 24.59 2.32 -17.26
C PRO A 58 24.27 3.54 -16.40
N ALA A 59 24.50 3.43 -15.08
CA ALA A 59 24.50 4.57 -14.17
C ALA A 59 25.46 5.66 -14.68
N GLY A 60 25.09 6.93 -14.54
CA GLY A 60 25.82 8.03 -15.18
C GLY A 60 25.28 8.47 -16.53
N PHE A 61 24.41 7.67 -17.16
CA PHE A 61 23.98 7.85 -18.53
C PHE A 61 22.45 7.83 -18.68
N LYS A 62 21.97 8.47 -19.74
CA LYS A 62 20.59 8.44 -20.21
C LYS A 62 20.51 7.93 -21.64
N LEU A 63 19.36 7.39 -21.99
CA LEU A 63 19.04 6.93 -23.33
C LEU A 63 18.88 8.13 -24.27
N VAL A 64 19.56 8.08 -25.42
CA VAL A 64 19.37 9.03 -26.53
C VAL A 64 18.51 8.38 -27.60
N GLU A 65 18.79 7.11 -27.91
CA GLU A 65 18.15 6.39 -28.99
C GLU A 65 18.07 4.90 -28.63
N LYS A 66 16.92 4.28 -28.91
CA LYS A 66 16.71 2.84 -28.72
C LYS A 66 17.57 2.05 -29.70
N CYS A 67 17.89 0.80 -29.36
CA CYS A 67 18.57 -0.08 -30.31
C CYS A 67 17.65 -0.44 -31.48
N HIS A 68 18.21 -0.61 -32.67
CA HIS A 68 17.46 -0.92 -33.91
C HIS A 68 17.55 -2.38 -34.32
N THR A 69 18.55 -3.12 -33.82
CA THR A 69 18.86 -4.49 -34.20
C THR A 69 19.13 -5.34 -32.96
N VAL A 70 18.74 -6.62 -33.01
CA VAL A 70 18.95 -7.59 -31.92
C VAL A 70 20.43 -7.68 -31.58
N GLY A 71 20.79 -7.52 -30.30
CA GLY A 71 22.17 -7.61 -29.81
C GLY A 71 22.99 -6.32 -29.92
N HIS A 72 22.45 -5.23 -30.48
CA HIS A 72 23.10 -3.92 -30.42
C HIS A 72 22.81 -3.20 -29.09
N ARG A 73 23.79 -2.43 -28.61
CA ARG A 73 23.62 -1.55 -27.44
C ARG A 73 22.79 -0.33 -27.82
N SER A 74 21.88 0.08 -26.95
CA SER A 74 21.20 1.36 -27.08
C SER A 74 22.19 2.53 -27.04
N ASN A 75 21.84 3.63 -27.70
CA ASN A 75 22.67 4.83 -27.71
C ASN A 75 22.48 5.58 -26.39
N CYS A 76 23.55 5.71 -25.62
CA CYS A 76 23.53 6.30 -24.29
C CYS A 76 24.51 7.47 -24.23
N THR A 77 24.10 8.56 -23.58
CA THR A 77 24.97 9.72 -23.33
C THR A 77 25.03 10.05 -21.86
N THR A 78 26.13 10.67 -21.43
CA THR A 78 26.32 11.02 -20.01
C THR A 78 25.30 12.04 -19.54
N CYS A 79 24.87 11.94 -18.28
CA CYS A 79 23.99 12.92 -17.68
C CYS A 79 24.60 14.34 -17.73
N PRO A 80 23.80 15.38 -18.01
CA PRO A 80 24.23 16.76 -17.91
C PRO A 80 24.74 17.12 -16.50
N LYS A 81 25.53 18.18 -16.39
CA LYS A 81 25.99 18.68 -15.08
C LYS A 81 24.77 19.06 -14.23
N GLY A 82 24.76 18.63 -12.96
CA GLY A 82 23.63 18.84 -12.05
C GLY A 82 22.49 17.83 -12.20
N GLN A 83 22.69 16.76 -12.97
CA GLN A 83 21.76 15.63 -13.06
C GLN A 83 22.49 14.31 -12.89
N TYR A 84 21.75 13.27 -12.50
CA TYR A 84 22.29 11.94 -12.27
C TYR A 84 21.31 10.81 -12.65
N ASN A 85 21.85 9.62 -12.87
CA ASN A 85 21.12 8.35 -12.85
C ASN A 85 21.98 7.34 -12.11
N ASP A 86 21.48 6.80 -11.00
CA ASP A 86 22.19 5.90 -10.09
C ASP A 86 22.00 4.41 -10.42
N GLN A 87 21.17 4.10 -11.41
CA GLN A 87 20.85 2.73 -11.82
C GLN A 87 20.96 2.54 -13.33
N ILE A 88 21.07 1.27 -13.74
CA ILE A 88 20.89 0.89 -15.14
C ILE A 88 19.47 1.25 -15.59
N ASN A 89 19.33 1.93 -16.73
CA ASN A 89 18.06 2.55 -17.11
C ASN A 89 17.85 2.58 -18.63
N ALA A 90 16.60 2.69 -19.06
CA ALA A 90 16.22 3.01 -20.45
C ALA A 90 15.53 4.39 -20.51
N SER A 91 15.89 5.29 -19.60
CA SER A 91 15.24 6.59 -19.43
C SER A 91 15.88 7.63 -20.35
N PRO A 92 15.10 8.44 -21.09
CA PRO A 92 15.64 9.56 -21.86
C PRO A 92 16.11 10.73 -20.98
N ASN A 93 15.76 10.70 -19.68
CA ASN A 93 15.99 11.76 -18.72
C ASN A 93 16.89 11.30 -17.57
N CYS A 94 17.72 12.22 -17.08
CA CYS A 94 18.42 12.07 -15.80
C CYS A 94 17.65 12.84 -14.71
N ARG A 95 17.81 12.42 -13.46
CA ARG A 95 17.19 13.06 -12.30
C ARG A 95 17.98 14.29 -11.88
N PRO A 96 17.34 15.41 -11.49
CA PRO A 96 18.07 16.56 -10.96
C PRO A 96 18.72 16.20 -9.63
N CYS A 97 19.94 16.71 -9.40
CA CYS A 97 20.61 16.55 -8.12
C CYS A 97 19.86 17.27 -6.99
N LYS A 98 19.81 16.65 -5.80
CA LYS A 98 19.42 17.32 -4.56
C LYS A 98 20.43 18.45 -4.28
N ILE A 99 19.91 19.59 -3.81
CA ILE A 99 20.73 20.71 -3.35
C ILE A 99 20.53 20.81 -1.84
N CYS A 100 21.61 20.63 -1.07
CA CYS A 100 21.59 20.79 0.37
C CYS A 100 21.47 22.27 0.72
N LYS A 101 20.38 22.66 1.38
CA LYS A 101 20.06 24.06 1.64
C LYS A 101 20.49 24.46 3.06
N ALA A 102 21.48 25.34 3.17
CA ALA A 102 21.91 25.89 4.46
C ALA A 102 20.76 26.55 5.24
N ARG A 103 19.81 27.20 4.55
CA ARG A 103 18.59 27.76 5.16
C ARG A 103 17.68 26.72 5.83
N ASN A 104 17.84 25.46 5.49
CA ASN A 104 17.12 24.32 6.07
C ASN A 104 18.01 23.56 7.09
N HIS A 105 19.15 24.13 7.51
CA HIS A 105 20.16 23.44 8.31
C HIS A 105 20.68 22.15 7.68
N GLU A 106 20.71 22.08 6.35
CA GLU A 106 21.32 20.97 5.61
C GLU A 106 22.73 21.31 5.18
N ILE A 107 23.63 20.33 5.31
CA ILE A 107 25.01 20.38 4.82
C ILE A 107 25.26 19.23 3.84
N GLU A 108 26.08 19.50 2.83
CA GLU A 108 26.46 18.51 1.83
C GLU A 108 27.56 17.59 2.39
N VAL A 109 27.26 16.29 2.44
CA VAL A 109 28.22 15.25 2.81
C VAL A 109 28.94 14.75 1.57
N THR A 110 28.16 14.48 0.53
CA THR A 110 28.66 13.95 -0.75
C THR A 110 28.14 14.82 -1.88
N LYS A 111 29.07 15.30 -2.71
CA LYS A 111 28.78 16.05 -3.94
C LYS A 111 28.03 15.18 -4.94
N CYS A 112 27.09 15.78 -5.66
CA CYS A 112 26.42 15.09 -6.77
C CYS A 112 27.42 14.72 -7.87
N LYS A 113 27.24 13.51 -8.42
CA LYS A 113 27.95 13.00 -9.61
C LYS A 113 26.92 12.60 -10.66
N ARG A 114 27.38 12.24 -11.86
CA ARG A 114 26.47 11.79 -12.92
C ARG A 114 25.78 10.46 -12.58
N ASP A 115 26.41 9.65 -11.73
CA ASP A 115 25.97 8.32 -11.31
C ASP A 115 25.45 8.28 -9.85
N GLN A 116 25.36 9.42 -9.18
CA GLN A 116 24.98 9.46 -7.76
C GLN A 116 24.40 10.82 -7.39
N ASN A 117 23.29 10.82 -6.63
CA ASN A 117 22.74 12.05 -6.08
C ASN A 117 23.68 12.69 -5.04
N ALA A 118 23.50 13.99 -4.78
CA ALA A 118 24.07 14.59 -3.58
C ALA A 118 23.43 14.00 -2.31
N ILE A 119 24.24 13.80 -1.27
CA ILE A 119 23.77 13.32 0.04
C ILE A 119 23.85 14.48 1.02
N CYS A 120 22.70 14.81 1.61
CA CYS A 120 22.56 15.87 2.60
C CYS A 120 22.42 15.29 4.02
N ARG A 121 22.92 16.04 4.99
CA ARG A 121 22.90 15.77 6.42
C ARG A 121 22.37 17.01 7.14
N CYS A 122 21.71 16.84 8.28
CA CYS A 122 21.41 17.97 9.16
C CYS A 122 22.69 18.44 9.87
N GLU A 123 22.84 19.75 10.01
CA GLU A 123 23.94 20.36 10.76
C GLU A 123 24.01 19.82 12.20
N ASP A 124 25.20 19.85 12.81
CA ASP A 124 25.38 19.36 14.17
C ASP A 124 24.46 20.12 15.16
N GLY A 125 23.77 19.37 16.03
CA GLY A 125 22.72 19.91 16.90
C GLY A 125 21.32 19.93 16.27
N TYR A 126 21.15 19.35 15.09
CA TYR A 126 19.86 19.08 14.45
C TYR A 126 19.71 17.59 14.12
N TYR A 127 18.46 17.11 14.09
CA TYR A 127 18.09 15.76 13.68
C TYR A 127 17.12 15.79 12.50
N LYS A 128 17.12 14.71 11.72
CA LYS A 128 16.18 14.46 10.62
C LYS A 128 14.83 14.04 11.21
N ASP A 129 13.84 14.88 11.00
CA ASP A 129 12.44 14.57 11.22
C ASP A 129 11.81 14.24 9.86
N TYR A 130 11.56 12.96 9.62
CA TYR A 130 11.06 12.46 8.35
C TYR A 130 9.58 12.81 8.20
N ILE A 131 9.25 13.56 7.15
CA ILE A 131 7.87 13.90 6.79
C ILE A 131 7.28 12.74 5.97
N ASP A 132 8.10 12.14 5.10
CA ASP A 132 7.82 10.91 4.37
C ASP A 132 9.12 10.10 4.16
N THR A 133 9.07 9.05 3.33
CA THR A 133 10.21 8.15 3.05
C THR A 133 11.42 8.84 2.40
N GLU A 134 11.22 9.94 1.69
CA GLU A 134 12.25 10.65 0.92
C GLU A 134 12.46 12.10 1.38
N THR A 135 11.48 12.67 2.08
CA THR A 135 11.54 14.05 2.59
C THR A 135 11.67 14.09 4.12
N TYR A 136 12.58 14.95 4.57
CA TYR A 136 12.79 15.23 5.97
C TYR A 136 13.05 16.72 6.15
N GLN A 137 12.84 17.19 7.38
CA GLN A 137 13.24 18.50 7.84
C GLN A 137 14.27 18.37 8.95
N CYS A 138 15.17 19.34 9.06
CA CYS A 138 16.14 19.37 10.16
C CYS A 138 15.55 20.13 11.34
N LEU A 139 15.26 19.41 12.42
CA LEU A 139 14.75 19.98 13.66
C LEU A 139 15.87 20.10 14.69
N LYS A 140 15.86 21.21 15.42
CA LYS A 140 16.89 21.50 16.42
C LYS A 140 16.75 20.53 17.60
N CYS A 141 17.86 19.96 18.04
CA CYS A 141 17.92 19.18 19.28
C CYS A 141 17.60 20.09 20.47
N THR A 142 16.67 19.65 21.32
CA THR A 142 16.30 20.36 22.53
C THR A 142 17.16 19.91 23.71
N LYS A 143 17.31 20.78 24.71
CA LYS A 143 17.83 20.41 26.03
C LYS A 143 16.65 20.19 26.96
N CYS A 144 16.76 19.21 27.85
CA CYS A 144 15.70 18.96 28.83
C CYS A 144 15.54 20.10 29.81
N GLY A 145 14.29 20.35 30.21
CA GLY A 145 13.91 21.45 31.07
C GLY A 145 14.26 21.23 32.54
N PRO A 146 13.87 22.18 33.42
CA PRO A 146 14.01 22.01 34.86
C PRO A 146 13.22 20.79 35.33
N ASN A 147 13.78 20.05 36.29
CA ASN A 147 13.23 18.80 36.84
C ASN A 147 13.03 17.65 35.82
N GLU A 148 13.56 17.81 34.61
CA GLU A 148 13.67 16.74 33.61
C GLU A 148 15.08 16.16 33.58
N LYS A 149 15.18 14.89 33.21
CA LYS A 149 16.41 14.19 32.85
C LYS A 149 16.32 13.74 31.40
N GLU A 150 17.46 13.76 30.74
CA GLU A 150 17.59 13.18 29.42
C GLU A 150 17.46 11.66 29.54
N ILE A 151 16.48 11.11 28.84
CA ILE A 151 16.29 9.65 28.71
C ILE A 151 17.02 9.16 27.45
N GLN A 152 16.97 9.95 26.38
CA GLN A 152 17.70 9.67 25.15
C GLN A 152 18.32 10.97 24.63
N THR A 153 19.61 10.91 24.35
CA THR A 153 20.37 11.96 23.68
C THR A 153 19.85 12.16 22.26
N CYS A 154 19.93 13.39 21.73
CA CYS A 154 19.67 13.64 20.32
C CYS A 154 20.60 12.81 19.41
N THR A 155 20.06 12.31 18.30
CA THR A 155 20.78 11.53 17.28
C THR A 155 20.50 12.10 15.89
N GLU A 156 21.14 11.57 14.84
CA GLU A 156 20.91 12.06 13.47
C GLU A 156 19.43 11.93 13.04
N ASN A 157 18.68 10.95 13.53
CA ASN A 157 17.32 10.64 13.05
C ASN A 157 16.24 10.83 14.12
N ARG A 158 16.60 11.23 15.34
CA ARG A 158 15.66 11.39 16.46
C ARG A 158 16.12 12.49 17.39
N GLY A 159 15.18 13.33 17.82
CA GLY A 159 15.42 14.39 18.79
C GLY A 159 15.70 13.87 20.21
N THR A 160 16.11 14.78 21.08
CA THR A 160 16.26 14.51 22.52
C THR A 160 14.93 14.10 23.15
N VAL A 161 14.94 13.07 23.99
CA VAL A 161 13.77 12.64 24.76
C VAL A 161 13.98 12.94 26.24
N CYS A 162 13.06 13.71 26.82
CA CYS A 162 13.13 14.17 28.20
C CYS A 162 12.03 13.54 29.04
N GLY A 163 12.39 13.05 30.23
CA GLY A 163 11.45 12.57 31.23
C GLY A 163 11.66 13.22 32.58
N CYS A 164 10.70 13.09 33.49
CA CYS A 164 10.84 13.68 34.81
C CYS A 164 11.92 12.97 35.64
N LYS A 165 12.60 13.74 36.49
CA LYS A 165 13.52 13.21 37.50
C LYS A 165 12.75 12.42 38.56
N GLU A 166 13.46 11.67 39.40
CA GLU A 166 12.83 10.93 40.50
C GLU A 166 12.06 11.86 41.43
N ASN A 167 10.88 11.41 41.88
CA ASN A 167 9.92 12.20 42.67
C ASN A 167 9.26 13.37 41.93
N TYR A 168 9.40 13.44 40.60
CA TYR A 168 8.62 14.35 39.76
C TYR A 168 7.74 13.57 38.78
N GLU A 169 6.53 14.06 38.55
CA GLU A 169 5.55 13.49 37.62
C GLU A 169 5.10 14.55 36.61
N ARG A 170 4.76 14.11 35.39
CA ARG A 170 4.40 15.03 34.30
C ARG A 170 2.94 15.47 34.47
N VAL A 171 2.75 16.67 35.00
CA VAL A 171 1.45 17.33 35.16
C VAL A 171 1.39 18.51 34.20
N MET A 172 0.38 18.55 33.31
CA MET A 172 0.20 19.63 32.33
C MET A 172 1.46 19.92 31.48
N GLY A 173 2.21 18.86 31.12
CA GLY A 173 3.43 18.96 30.33
C GLY A 173 4.68 19.42 31.09
N LYS A 174 4.57 19.70 32.40
CA LYS A 174 5.69 20.07 33.28
C LYS A 174 5.93 18.99 34.34
N CYS A 175 7.16 18.90 34.84
CA CYS A 175 7.50 17.96 35.90
C CYS A 175 7.26 18.62 37.28
N GLU A 176 6.22 18.15 37.97
CA GLU A 176 5.83 18.61 39.30
C GLU A 176 6.21 17.59 40.37
N GLN A 177 6.60 18.08 41.55
CA GLN A 177 7.09 17.23 42.62
C GLN A 177 5.94 16.45 43.26
N VAL A 178 6.07 15.13 43.32
CA VAL A 178 5.12 14.27 44.04
C VAL A 178 5.47 14.32 45.52
N SER A 179 4.63 14.97 46.32
CA SER A 179 4.66 14.81 47.78
C SER A 179 4.25 13.37 48.12
N ARG A 180 5.23 12.50 48.34
CA ARG A 180 4.98 11.21 48.99
C ARG A 180 4.58 11.47 50.44
N ASN A 181 3.29 11.63 50.68
CA ASN A 181 2.76 11.26 51.99
C ASN A 181 2.92 9.74 52.08
N ASN A 182 3.73 9.28 53.04
CA ASN A 182 3.98 7.87 53.28
C ASN A 182 2.66 7.15 53.63
N THR A 183 1.98 6.59 52.63
CA THR A 183 0.98 5.56 52.85
C THR A 183 1.53 4.26 52.27
N THR A 184 1.87 3.37 53.19
CA THR A 184 2.43 2.03 53.02
C THR A 184 1.66 1.21 51.97
N PRO A 185 2.33 0.49 51.05
CA PRO A 185 1.65 -0.53 50.24
C PRO A 185 1.47 -1.80 51.07
N ASN A 186 0.22 -2.23 51.24
CA ASN A 186 -0.12 -3.51 51.86
C ASN A 186 -0.10 -4.61 50.78
N PRO A 187 0.70 -5.69 50.92
CA PRO A 187 0.71 -6.77 49.94
C PRO A 187 -0.44 -7.75 50.23
N LYS A 188 -1.50 -7.72 49.41
CA LYS A 188 -2.48 -8.82 49.37
C LYS A 188 -2.03 -9.84 48.34
N ALA A 189 -1.38 -10.89 48.83
CA ALA A 189 -1.27 -12.17 48.14
C ALA A 189 -2.64 -12.86 48.16
N THR A 190 -3.13 -13.26 46.97
CA THR A 190 -4.24 -14.21 46.86
C THR A 190 -3.83 -15.34 45.92
N LYS A 191 -3.75 -16.55 46.50
CA LYS A 191 -3.63 -17.83 45.82
C LYS A 191 -4.95 -18.18 45.10
N GLY A 192 -4.86 -18.80 43.92
CA GLY A 192 -5.90 -19.65 43.32
C GLY A 192 -5.18 -20.74 42.53
N SER A 193 -5.07 -21.96 43.05
CA SER A 193 -6.03 -23.08 42.96
C SER A 193 -6.16 -23.63 41.55
N GLY A 194 -5.60 -24.83 41.35
CA GLY A 194 -5.72 -25.60 40.12
C GLY A 194 -6.95 -26.52 40.08
N SER A 195 -7.03 -27.20 38.93
CA SER A 195 -7.88 -28.34 38.55
C SER A 195 -9.25 -28.03 37.94
N LYS A 196 -9.40 -28.34 36.64
CA LYS A 196 -10.10 -29.56 36.16
C LYS A 196 -9.92 -29.77 34.65
N ASN A 197 -9.67 -31.02 34.26
CA ASN A 197 -9.71 -31.54 32.88
C ASN A 197 -11.18 -31.70 32.40
N GLU A 198 -11.43 -31.71 31.09
CA GLU A 198 -11.70 -32.93 30.29
C GLU A 198 -12.30 -32.67 28.88
N ASN A 199 -11.73 -33.39 27.92
CA ASN A 199 -12.31 -34.10 26.75
C ASN A 199 -12.94 -33.35 25.57
N PHE A 200 -12.33 -33.54 24.39
CA PHE A 200 -12.85 -33.19 23.06
C PHE A 200 -13.37 -34.46 22.36
N VAL A 201 -14.66 -34.49 22.04
CA VAL A 201 -15.31 -35.56 21.28
C VAL A 201 -15.35 -35.16 19.80
N ASN A 202 -14.72 -35.95 18.93
CA ASN A 202 -14.86 -35.84 17.48
C ASN A 202 -16.17 -36.50 17.03
N LEU A 203 -17.00 -35.78 16.26
CA LEU A 203 -18.19 -36.32 15.62
C LEU A 203 -18.20 -36.07 14.11
N LEU A 204 -18.43 -37.17 13.38
CA LEU A 204 -18.42 -37.34 11.93
C LEU A 204 -19.50 -36.50 11.21
N ALA A 205 -19.07 -35.64 10.28
CA ALA A 205 -19.93 -35.08 9.22
C ALA A 205 -19.11 -34.81 7.94
N GLY A 206 -18.37 -35.82 7.47
CA GLY A 206 -17.37 -35.69 6.41
C GLY A 206 -17.81 -35.80 4.93
N PRO A 207 -18.93 -36.46 4.54
CA PRO A 207 -19.18 -36.66 3.10
C PRO A 207 -20.20 -35.69 2.46
N ILE A 208 -21.09 -35.05 3.22
CA ILE A 208 -22.16 -34.20 2.65
C ILE A 208 -21.64 -32.80 2.28
N THR A 209 -20.71 -32.27 3.06
CA THR A 209 -20.11 -30.94 2.84
C THR A 209 -19.19 -30.91 1.63
N VAL A 210 -18.39 -31.96 1.42
CA VAL A 210 -17.49 -32.05 0.25
C VAL A 210 -18.28 -32.22 -1.06
N GLY A 211 -19.36 -33.01 -1.04
CA GLY A 211 -20.23 -33.18 -2.21
C GLY A 211 -20.90 -31.86 -2.64
N LEU A 212 -21.38 -31.06 -1.68
CA LEU A 212 -21.98 -29.76 -1.95
C LEU A 212 -20.98 -28.77 -2.55
N LEU A 213 -19.74 -28.73 -2.05
CA LEU A 213 -18.71 -27.85 -2.58
C LEU A 213 -18.31 -28.21 -4.02
N LEU A 214 -18.25 -29.51 -4.35
CA LEU A 214 -17.95 -29.96 -5.71
C LEU A 214 -19.06 -29.59 -6.70
N VAL A 215 -20.33 -29.70 -6.31
CA VAL A 215 -21.47 -29.30 -7.16
C VAL A 215 -21.48 -27.79 -7.40
N ILE A 216 -21.21 -26.98 -6.37
CA ILE A 216 -21.11 -25.52 -6.50
C ILE A 216 -19.97 -25.12 -7.45
N PHE A 217 -18.82 -25.80 -7.35
CA PHE A 217 -17.67 -25.55 -8.21
C PHE A 217 -17.97 -25.87 -9.69
N ILE A 218 -18.67 -26.97 -9.97
CA ILE A 218 -19.08 -27.35 -11.33
C ILE A 218 -20.04 -26.30 -11.92
N ILE A 219 -21.00 -25.82 -11.14
CA ILE A 219 -21.94 -24.76 -11.57
C ILE A 219 -21.20 -23.46 -11.87
N TYR A 220 -20.23 -23.09 -11.03
CA TYR A 220 -19.40 -21.90 -11.23
C TYR A 220 -18.58 -21.99 -12.53
N MET A 221 -17.94 -23.13 -12.78
CA MET A 221 -17.13 -23.34 -13.99
C MET A 221 -17.99 -23.34 -15.26
N ALA A 222 -19.19 -23.90 -15.23
CA ALA A 222 -20.13 -23.84 -16.35
C ALA A 222 -20.62 -22.41 -16.64
N LYS A 223 -20.91 -21.62 -15.60
CA LYS A 223 -21.29 -20.20 -15.73
C LYS A 223 -20.13 -19.36 -16.30
N LYS A 224 -18.89 -19.60 -15.83
CA LYS A 224 -17.69 -18.89 -16.31
C LYS A 224 -17.40 -19.16 -17.79
N GLN A 225 -17.62 -20.40 -18.25
CA GLN A 225 -17.48 -20.76 -19.67
C GLN A 225 -18.53 -20.04 -20.55
N LEU A 226 -19.76 -19.87 -20.05
CA LEU A 226 -20.83 -19.17 -20.76
C LEU A 226 -20.58 -17.66 -20.84
N THR A 227 -20.03 -17.03 -19.80
CA THR A 227 -19.70 -15.59 -19.82
C THR A 227 -18.49 -15.28 -20.70
N MET A 228 -17.46 -16.14 -20.73
CA MET A 228 -16.31 -15.95 -21.62
C MET A 228 -16.67 -16.12 -23.10
N LYS A 229 -17.63 -17.00 -23.43
CA LYS A 229 -18.13 -17.19 -24.81
C LYS A 229 -18.93 -16.00 -25.33
N SER A 230 -19.62 -15.27 -24.44
CA SER A 230 -20.37 -14.05 -24.77
C SER A 230 -19.46 -12.87 -25.13
N ARG A 231 -18.24 -12.80 -24.56
CA ARG A 231 -17.33 -11.65 -24.71
C ARG A 231 -16.52 -11.65 -26.02
N ARG A 232 -16.55 -12.74 -26.81
CA ARG A 232 -15.85 -12.85 -28.12
C ARG A 232 -16.67 -12.36 -29.32
N ARG A 233 -17.91 -11.88 -29.12
CA ARG A 233 -18.85 -11.64 -30.23
C ARG A 233 -18.99 -10.18 -30.69
N GLU A 234 -18.19 -9.25 -30.17
CA GLU A 234 -18.27 -7.84 -30.60
C GLU A 234 -16.97 -7.36 -31.25
N THR A 235 -17.01 -7.18 -32.57
CA THR A 235 -16.15 -6.31 -33.38
C THR A 235 -17.04 -5.77 -34.51
N PRO A 236 -17.07 -4.44 -34.76
CA PRO A 236 -16.49 -3.87 -36.01
C PRO A 236 -15.83 -2.48 -35.76
N LEU A 237 -14.64 -2.16 -36.27
CA LEU A 237 -14.20 -1.71 -37.61
C LEU A 237 -14.45 -0.21 -37.96
N SER A 238 -13.32 0.54 -38.05
CA SER A 238 -12.96 1.67 -38.95
C SER A 238 -13.13 3.17 -38.56
N GLN A 239 -11.96 3.84 -38.48
CA GLN A 239 -11.55 5.15 -39.09
C GLN A 239 -12.20 6.44 -38.52
N LEU A 240 -11.54 7.59 -38.28
CA LEU A 240 -10.46 8.29 -39.00
C LEU A 240 -9.88 9.46 -38.14
N SER A 241 -8.55 9.66 -38.22
CA SER A 241 -7.65 10.80 -37.89
C SER A 241 -8.10 12.06 -37.12
N ILE A 242 -7.22 12.59 -36.24
CA ILE A 242 -6.45 13.85 -36.43
C ILE A 242 -5.49 14.11 -35.22
N VAL A 243 -4.19 14.24 -35.53
CA VAL A 243 -3.09 15.01 -34.90
C VAL A 243 -2.88 14.97 -33.37
N SER A 244 -1.71 14.46 -32.97
CA SER A 244 -1.06 14.69 -31.67
C SER A 244 0.31 15.35 -31.86
N THR A 245 0.51 16.55 -31.33
CA THR A 245 1.73 17.16 -30.72
C THR A 245 1.32 18.60 -30.32
N ASP A 246 1.70 19.26 -29.23
CA ASP A 246 2.77 19.11 -28.25
C ASP A 246 2.55 20.12 -27.08
N SER A 247 3.34 19.96 -26.01
CA SER A 247 3.96 21.00 -25.19
C SER A 247 3.15 21.72 -24.09
N CYS A 248 3.76 21.75 -22.90
CA CYS A 248 3.82 22.95 -22.06
C CYS A 248 5.11 22.92 -21.21
N GLN A 249 6.09 23.72 -21.61
CA GLN A 249 7.13 24.26 -20.73
C GLN A 249 6.87 25.77 -20.54
N GLN A 250 6.85 26.18 -19.27
CA GLN A 250 7.00 27.52 -18.65
C GLN A 250 6.22 28.74 -19.17
N ALA A 251 5.60 29.47 -18.22
CA ALA A 251 5.80 30.92 -18.06
C ALA A 251 5.50 31.37 -16.61
N LEU A 252 6.51 31.95 -15.95
CA LEU A 252 6.40 32.87 -14.80
C LEU A 252 6.38 34.29 -15.34
N ILE A 253 5.50 35.20 -14.88
CA ILE A 253 5.79 36.61 -14.53
C ILE A 253 4.79 37.12 -13.46
N HIS A 254 5.37 37.60 -12.33
CA HIS A 254 5.04 38.72 -11.41
C HIS A 254 3.91 39.73 -11.82
N ASN A 255 3.17 40.50 -11.00
CA ASN A 255 3.28 40.98 -9.61
C ASN A 255 2.00 41.76 -9.18
N ASN A 256 1.87 42.03 -7.86
CA ASN A 256 1.16 43.13 -7.15
C ASN A 256 -0.15 42.85 -6.36
N GLU A 257 -0.04 43.01 -5.03
CA GLU A 257 -1.07 43.35 -4.01
C GLU A 257 -1.42 44.88 -4.07
N PRO A 258 -2.31 45.52 -3.24
CA PRO A 258 -2.84 45.13 -1.91
C PRO A 258 -4.32 45.45 -1.55
N SER A 259 -4.75 44.84 -0.42
CA SER A 259 -5.67 45.33 0.63
C SER A 259 -7.17 45.60 0.34
N LYS A 260 -8.06 44.99 1.15
CA LYS A 260 -8.93 45.71 2.13
C LYS A 260 -9.85 44.79 2.97
N ASN A 261 -9.58 44.81 4.28
CA ASN A 261 -10.47 44.77 5.45
C ASN A 261 -11.99 44.52 5.30
N SER A 262 -12.53 43.66 6.18
CA SER A 262 -13.56 44.04 7.16
C SER A 262 -13.73 42.99 8.25
N ASN A 263 -14.04 43.50 9.43
CA ASN A 263 -14.07 42.89 10.74
C ASN A 263 -15.47 43.10 11.29
N VAL A 264 -16.10 42.10 11.89
CA VAL A 264 -17.23 42.30 12.82
C VAL A 264 -17.09 41.35 14.00
N THR A 265 -17.10 41.98 15.16
CA THR A 265 -17.14 41.46 16.53
C THR A 265 -18.59 41.33 16.99
N SER A 266 -18.92 40.29 17.76
CA SER A 266 -19.88 40.28 18.89
C SER A 266 -20.17 38.80 19.27
N VAL A 267 -20.45 38.36 20.50
CA VAL A 267 -20.61 38.92 21.86
C VAL A 267 -20.62 37.70 22.83
N ALA A 268 -20.20 37.89 24.09
CA ALA A 268 -20.27 36.93 25.21
C ALA A 268 -21.75 36.65 25.62
N GLU A 269 -22.18 35.61 26.33
CA GLU A 269 -21.88 35.10 27.70
C GLU A 269 -23.00 34.04 27.96
N VAL A 270 -22.84 32.93 28.71
CA VAL A 270 -23.32 32.78 30.11
C VAL A 270 -23.15 31.30 30.57
N HIS A 271 -22.68 31.17 31.81
CA HIS A 271 -22.57 30.07 32.80
C HIS A 271 -23.86 29.19 32.99
N LEU A 272 -23.92 27.97 33.60
CA LEU A 272 -23.32 27.42 34.84
C LEU A 272 -23.80 25.95 35.10
N THR A 273 -23.00 25.17 35.85
CA THR A 273 -23.29 24.05 36.81
C THR A 273 -23.45 22.56 36.41
N GLU A 274 -22.65 21.75 37.13
CA GLU A 274 -22.56 20.27 37.34
C GLU A 274 -23.77 19.67 38.12
N PRO A 275 -24.00 18.32 38.22
CA PRO A 275 -23.08 17.32 38.81
C PRO A 275 -23.05 15.88 38.18
N GLU A 276 -21.97 15.14 38.49
CA GLU A 276 -21.73 13.66 38.33
C GLU A 276 -22.82 12.74 38.97
N PRO A 277 -22.83 11.37 38.86
CA PRO A 277 -21.78 10.41 38.45
C PRO A 277 -22.23 9.23 37.54
N SER A 278 -21.31 8.52 36.86
CA SER A 278 -21.42 7.05 36.63
C SER A 278 -20.19 6.43 35.94
N SER A 279 -19.93 5.20 36.34
CA SER A 279 -18.75 4.35 36.14
C SER A 279 -18.63 3.61 34.79
N LEU A 280 -17.37 3.45 34.32
CA LEU A 280 -16.78 2.44 33.37
C LEU A 280 -17.17 2.55 31.86
N PRO A 281 -16.43 1.95 30.86
CA PRO A 281 -15.18 1.15 30.82
C PRO A 281 -14.16 1.54 29.67
N ASP A 282 -13.15 0.69 29.46
CA ASP A 282 -12.09 0.67 28.41
C ASP A 282 -12.52 0.98 26.95
N CYS A 283 -12.79 2.24 26.62
CA CYS A 283 -13.10 2.66 25.24
C CYS A 283 -12.48 4.04 24.92
N VAL A 284 -11.15 4.12 24.82
CA VAL A 284 -10.51 5.25 24.11
C VAL A 284 -10.31 4.81 22.65
N PRO A 285 -11.00 5.40 21.66
CA PRO A 285 -10.78 5.07 20.26
C PRO A 285 -9.32 5.39 19.87
N LEU A 286 -8.59 4.42 19.31
CA LEU A 286 -7.28 4.66 18.71
C LEU A 286 -7.44 5.72 17.60
N GLU A 287 -6.84 6.88 17.81
CA GLU A 287 -6.86 7.99 16.85
C GLU A 287 -5.87 7.71 15.70
N ILE A 288 -6.27 6.87 14.74
CA ILE A 288 -5.43 6.51 13.61
C ILE A 288 -5.50 7.60 12.53
N LYS A 289 -4.39 8.29 12.28
CA LYS A 289 -4.30 9.30 11.22
C LYS A 289 -4.35 8.67 9.83
N MET A 290 -5.20 9.23 8.99
CA MET A 290 -5.42 8.77 7.62
C MET A 290 -4.13 8.74 6.79
N SER A 291 -3.38 9.85 6.82
CA SER A 291 -2.13 10.00 6.07
C SER A 291 -1.09 8.95 6.46
N GLU A 292 -0.99 8.63 7.74
CA GLU A 292 -0.03 7.66 8.26
C GLU A 292 -0.33 6.24 7.76
N VAL A 293 -1.61 5.85 7.75
CA VAL A 293 -2.03 4.54 7.21
C VAL A 293 -1.74 4.48 5.72
N ILE A 294 -2.09 5.52 4.97
CA ILE A 294 -1.87 5.55 3.52
C ILE A 294 -0.39 5.40 3.19
N TYR A 295 0.51 6.14 3.86
CA TYR A 295 1.94 6.00 3.64
C TYR A 295 2.44 4.60 4.01
N THR A 296 1.95 4.02 5.11
CA THR A 296 2.29 2.65 5.49
C THR A 296 1.87 1.65 4.41
N VAL A 297 0.65 1.78 3.86
CA VAL A 297 0.16 0.94 2.77
C VAL A 297 1.04 1.07 1.53
N LEU A 298 1.45 2.28 1.17
CA LEU A 298 2.33 2.51 0.01
C LEU A 298 3.73 1.92 0.18
N ASP A 299 4.20 1.74 1.42
CA ASP A 299 5.51 1.16 1.70
C ASP A 299 5.47 -0.38 1.69
N VAL A 300 4.33 -0.99 2.04
CA VAL A 300 4.17 -2.46 2.13
C VAL A 300 3.52 -3.08 0.88
N VAL A 301 2.81 -2.30 0.06
CA VAL A 301 2.14 -2.79 -1.15
C VAL A 301 2.95 -2.41 -2.40
N PRO A 302 3.36 -3.40 -3.24
CA PRO A 302 4.09 -3.11 -4.47
C PRO A 302 3.32 -2.18 -5.42
N VAL A 303 4.03 -1.22 -6.02
CA VAL A 303 3.49 -0.21 -6.96
C VAL A 303 2.53 -0.80 -8.03
N PRO A 304 2.83 -1.94 -8.69
CA PRO A 304 1.91 -2.51 -9.69
C PRO A 304 0.56 -2.96 -9.12
N GLN A 305 0.52 -3.29 -7.83
CA GLN A 305 -0.65 -3.86 -7.15
C GLN A 305 -1.53 -2.80 -6.49
N VAL A 306 -1.03 -1.57 -6.29
CA VAL A 306 -1.82 -0.48 -5.68
C VAL A 306 -3.06 -0.14 -6.50
N LYS A 307 -2.95 -0.12 -7.84
CA LYS A 307 -4.11 0.11 -8.71
C LYS A 307 -5.17 -0.99 -8.59
N GLN A 308 -4.73 -2.24 -8.40
CA GLN A 308 -5.65 -3.36 -8.18
C GLN A 308 -6.30 -3.28 -6.79
N LEU A 309 -5.55 -2.84 -5.78
CA LEU A 309 -6.04 -2.62 -4.43
C LEU A 309 -7.15 -1.56 -4.40
N VAL A 310 -6.91 -0.38 -4.96
CA VAL A 310 -7.90 0.71 -4.94
C VAL A 310 -9.17 0.35 -5.72
N ARG A 311 -9.06 -0.43 -6.82
CA ARG A 311 -10.24 -0.99 -7.51
C ARG A 311 -11.01 -1.96 -6.62
N SER A 312 -10.32 -2.82 -5.89
CA SER A 312 -10.95 -3.78 -4.97
C SER A 312 -11.62 -3.10 -3.76
N LEU A 313 -11.14 -1.91 -3.41
CA LEU A 313 -11.70 -1.01 -2.40
C LEU A 313 -12.84 -0.12 -2.93
N GLY A 314 -13.24 -0.31 -4.19
CA GLY A 314 -14.41 0.35 -4.78
C GLY A 314 -14.14 1.71 -5.44
N LEU A 315 -12.87 2.09 -5.68
CA LEU A 315 -12.58 3.24 -6.55
C LEU A 315 -12.94 2.93 -8.00
N LYS A 316 -13.58 3.91 -8.67
CA LYS A 316 -13.92 3.81 -10.08
C LYS A 316 -12.69 4.08 -10.94
N ASP A 317 -12.62 3.47 -12.13
CA ASP A 317 -11.53 3.71 -13.08
C ASP A 317 -11.40 5.19 -13.45
N THR A 318 -12.52 5.94 -13.54
CA THR A 318 -12.50 7.39 -13.78
C THR A 318 -11.75 8.17 -12.70
N GLU A 319 -11.78 7.71 -11.45
CA GLU A 319 -11.13 8.38 -10.30
C GLU A 319 -9.65 8.02 -10.23
N ILE A 320 -9.32 6.80 -10.64
CA ILE A 320 -7.94 6.32 -10.78
C ILE A 320 -7.25 7.09 -11.92
N GLU A 321 -7.90 7.19 -13.08
CA GLU A 321 -7.41 7.95 -14.24
C GLU A 321 -7.24 9.43 -13.91
N GLN A 322 -8.22 10.04 -13.23
CA GLN A 322 -8.14 11.44 -12.79
C GLN A 322 -6.96 11.65 -11.83
N ALA A 323 -6.75 10.77 -10.85
CA ALA A 323 -5.62 10.89 -9.92
C ALA A 323 -4.27 10.77 -10.63
N GLU A 324 -4.15 9.92 -11.66
CA GLU A 324 -2.94 9.77 -12.48
C GLU A 324 -2.70 10.97 -13.39
N MET A 325 -3.76 11.54 -13.95
CA MET A 325 -3.69 12.76 -14.76
C MET A 325 -3.24 13.97 -13.94
N ASP A 326 -3.82 14.13 -12.75
CA ASP A 326 -3.56 15.26 -11.85
C ASP A 326 -2.20 15.13 -11.17
N HIS A 327 -1.73 13.91 -10.93
CA HIS A 327 -0.48 13.64 -10.21
C HIS A 327 0.43 12.75 -11.06
N ARG A 328 1.31 13.39 -11.83
CA ARG A 328 2.23 12.68 -12.75
C ARG A 328 3.30 11.81 -12.06
N CYS A 329 3.47 11.93 -10.73
CA CYS A 329 4.37 11.09 -9.94
C CYS A 329 3.62 9.85 -9.41
N CYS A 330 4.10 8.64 -9.71
CA CYS A 330 3.37 7.39 -9.38
C CYS A 330 3.04 7.24 -7.89
N LYS A 331 3.96 7.60 -6.98
CA LYS A 331 3.73 7.51 -5.53
C LYS A 331 2.67 8.50 -5.05
N GLU A 332 2.67 9.71 -5.62
CA GLU A 332 1.68 10.76 -5.32
C GLU A 332 0.30 10.40 -5.88
N ALA A 333 0.22 9.91 -7.12
CA ALA A 333 -1.04 9.43 -7.70
C ALA A 333 -1.66 8.33 -6.82
N HIS A 334 -0.85 7.37 -6.39
CA HIS A 334 -1.29 6.29 -5.52
C HIS A 334 -1.74 6.77 -4.14
N TYR A 335 -1.04 7.76 -3.57
CA TYR A 335 -1.47 8.44 -2.33
C TYR A 335 -2.85 9.07 -2.51
N GLN A 336 -3.07 9.81 -3.59
CA GLN A 336 -4.33 10.49 -3.85
C GLN A 336 -5.48 9.49 -4.10
N MET A 337 -5.23 8.37 -4.77
CA MET A 337 -6.24 7.29 -4.90
C MET A 337 -6.66 6.74 -3.54
N LEU A 338 -5.71 6.37 -2.68
CA LEU A 338 -5.99 5.84 -1.34
C LEU A 338 -6.62 6.89 -0.43
N ARG A 339 -6.27 8.16 -0.60
CA ARG A 339 -6.90 9.28 0.11
C ARG A 339 -8.37 9.44 -0.28
N VAL A 340 -8.69 9.42 -1.58
CA VAL A 340 -10.08 9.50 -2.07
C VAL A 340 -10.91 8.33 -1.57
N TRP A 341 -10.37 7.11 -1.57
CA TRP A 341 -11.02 5.94 -0.97
C TRP A 341 -11.40 6.21 0.48
N ALA A 342 -10.43 6.66 1.25
CA ALA A 342 -10.59 6.73 2.67
C ALA A 342 -11.46 7.93 3.12
N GLU A 343 -11.40 9.04 2.39
CA GLU A 343 -12.34 10.17 2.56
C GLU A 343 -13.79 9.75 2.26
N LYS A 344 -14.02 8.97 1.19
CA LYS A 344 -15.35 8.43 0.88
C LYS A 344 -15.86 7.48 1.94
N GLY A 345 -14.99 6.60 2.43
CA GLY A 345 -15.30 5.67 3.52
C GLY A 345 -15.72 6.41 4.80
N SER A 346 -14.99 7.47 5.16
CA SER A 346 -15.29 8.28 6.33
C SER A 346 -16.60 9.07 6.19
N LEU A 347 -16.91 9.57 4.99
CA LEU A 347 -18.19 10.23 4.70
C LEU A 347 -19.39 9.27 4.79
N ALA A 348 -19.24 8.03 4.32
CA ALA A 348 -20.29 7.01 4.40
C ALA A 348 -20.57 6.54 5.85
N ALA A 349 -19.58 6.65 6.74
CA ALA A 349 -19.67 6.28 8.15
C ALA A 349 -20.24 7.40 9.06
N GLY A 350 -20.71 8.52 8.50
CA GLY A 350 -21.28 9.63 9.28
C GLY A 350 -20.25 10.47 10.04
N GLY A 351 -18.96 10.32 9.74
CA GLY A 351 -17.86 11.05 10.38
C GLY A 351 -17.56 12.37 9.66
N GLY A 352 -17.59 13.47 10.42
CA GLY A 352 -17.14 14.78 9.95
C GLY A 352 -15.64 14.81 9.61
N ARG A 353 -15.24 15.94 9.02
CA ARG A 353 -13.96 16.30 8.35
C ARG A 353 -12.67 16.19 9.20
N GLY A 354 -12.53 15.15 10.02
CA GLY A 354 -11.30 14.80 10.72
C GLY A 354 -10.52 13.79 9.88
N GLY A 355 -9.27 14.08 9.54
CA GLY A 355 -8.38 13.22 8.76
C GLY A 355 -7.97 11.92 9.47
N MET A 356 -8.93 11.22 10.07
CA MET A 356 -8.80 10.00 10.85
C MET A 356 -9.44 8.85 10.06
N LEU A 357 -8.77 7.69 10.06
CA LEU A 357 -9.31 6.48 9.46
C LEU A 357 -10.08 5.68 10.53
N HIS A 358 -11.35 5.40 10.26
CA HIS A 358 -12.19 4.64 11.18
C HIS A 358 -11.83 3.13 11.15
N ARG A 359 -11.88 2.45 12.30
CA ARG A 359 -11.50 1.03 12.45
C ARG A 359 -12.15 0.08 11.41
N PRO A 360 -13.47 0.15 11.13
CA PRO A 360 -14.13 -0.57 10.03
C PRO A 360 -13.47 -0.42 8.65
N LEU A 361 -13.00 0.78 8.27
CA LEU A 361 -12.35 1.00 6.98
C LEU A 361 -10.96 0.35 6.94
N LEU A 362 -10.25 0.37 8.08
CA LEU A 362 -8.98 -0.32 8.20
C LEU A 362 -9.16 -1.85 8.14
N VAL A 363 -10.23 -2.39 8.73
CA VAL A 363 -10.59 -3.81 8.61
C VAL A 363 -10.91 -4.19 7.16
N GLU A 364 -11.66 -3.34 6.44
CA GLU A 364 -11.95 -3.54 5.01
C GLU A 364 -10.66 -3.58 4.16
N LEU A 365 -9.74 -2.64 4.42
CA LEU A 365 -8.43 -2.62 3.76
C LEU A 365 -7.64 -3.91 4.01
N LEU A 366 -7.59 -4.37 5.26
CA LEU A 366 -6.89 -5.61 5.64
C LEU A 366 -7.49 -6.85 4.96
N ASP A 367 -8.82 -6.93 4.87
CA ASP A 367 -9.51 -8.01 4.16
C ASP A 367 -9.16 -8.01 2.66
N LYS A 368 -9.15 -6.83 2.03
CA LYS A 368 -8.76 -6.71 0.60
C LYS A 368 -7.30 -7.07 0.35
N LEU A 369 -6.39 -6.68 1.23
CA LEU A 369 -4.98 -7.11 1.13
C LEU A 369 -4.85 -8.63 1.20
N ARG A 370 -5.57 -9.30 2.11
CA ARG A 370 -5.58 -10.77 2.20
C ARG A 370 -6.15 -11.42 0.94
N GLN A 371 -7.25 -10.89 0.41
CA GLN A 371 -7.86 -11.37 -0.84
C GLN A 371 -6.94 -11.23 -2.06
N MET A 372 -6.03 -10.25 -2.03
CA MET A 372 -5.04 -10.01 -3.08
C MET A 372 -3.72 -10.77 -2.91
N HIS A 373 -3.67 -11.75 -1.98
CA HIS A 373 -2.44 -12.47 -1.63
C HIS A 373 -1.33 -11.57 -1.05
N LEU A 374 -1.70 -10.41 -0.50
CA LEU A 374 -0.83 -9.50 0.23
C LEU A 374 -0.92 -9.74 1.75
N GLY A 375 -0.94 -11.02 2.17
CA GLY A 375 -1.11 -11.41 3.57
C GLY A 375 -0.05 -10.82 4.51
N ARG A 376 1.22 -10.78 4.06
CA ARG A 376 2.32 -10.17 4.83
C ARG A 376 2.10 -8.67 5.07
N ALA A 377 1.63 -7.94 4.06
CA ALA A 377 1.31 -6.52 4.19
C ALA A 377 0.15 -6.29 5.16
N ALA A 378 -0.86 -7.17 5.16
CA ALA A 378 -1.96 -7.12 6.11
C ALA A 378 -1.49 -7.38 7.55
N GLU A 379 -0.63 -8.39 7.77
CA GLU A 379 -0.05 -8.71 9.08
C GLU A 379 0.81 -7.55 9.63
N GLU A 380 1.59 -6.87 8.78
CA GLU A 380 2.39 -5.70 9.16
C GLU A 380 1.52 -4.51 9.58
N LEU A 381 0.43 -4.26 8.85
CA LEU A 381 -0.55 -3.21 9.18
C LEU A 381 -1.31 -3.54 10.48
N GLU A 382 -1.72 -4.77 10.70
CA GLU A 382 -2.39 -5.22 11.93
C GLU A 382 -1.48 -5.08 13.16
N THR A 383 -0.22 -5.49 13.01
CA THR A 383 0.78 -5.37 14.08
C THR A 383 1.05 -3.90 14.40
N LYS A 384 1.16 -3.04 13.39
CA LYS A 384 1.44 -1.61 13.57
C LYS A 384 0.30 -0.86 14.23
N TYR A 385 -0.96 -1.21 13.92
CA TYR A 385 -2.14 -0.50 14.41
C TYR A 385 -2.91 -1.25 15.52
N GLY A 386 -2.38 -2.37 16.03
CA GLY A 386 -2.94 -3.11 17.17
C GLY A 386 -4.31 -3.72 16.89
N ILE A 387 -4.54 -4.20 15.66
CA ILE A 387 -5.79 -4.86 15.28
C ILE A 387 -5.60 -6.37 15.41
N HIS A 388 -6.20 -6.94 16.45
CA HIS A 388 -6.25 -8.38 16.70
C HIS A 388 -7.65 -8.95 16.44
#